data_AF-A0A519QUD1-F1
#
_entry.id   AF-A0A519QUD1-F1
#
_cell.length_a   1.000
_cell.length_b   1.000
_cell.length_c   1.000
_cell.angle_alpha   90.00
_cell.angle_beta   90.00
_cell.angle_gamma   90.00
#
_symmetry.space_group_name_H-M   'P 1'
#
loop_
_entity.id
_entity.type
_entity.pdbx_description
1 polymer ?
#
loop_
_entity_poly.entity_id
_entity_poly.type
_entity_poly.pdbx_seq_one_letter_code
_entity_poly.pdbx_strand_id
1 'polypeptide(L)' 'MTLLLTPQLNEALGVYAELYRTAYGHEAAVVDLVPAMLETFLAGDKAFAAARRK' A
#
# COMPACT_ATOMS: atom_id res chain seq x y z
N MET A 1 13.33 -6.54 -2.94
CA MET A 1 12.81 -6.64 -1.55
C MET A 1 11.66 -7.64 -1.59
N THR A 2 11.57 -8.55 -0.61
CA THR A 2 10.48 -9.51 -0.53
C THR A 2 9.67 -9.21 0.73
N LEU A 3 8.36 -8.99 0.57
CA LEU A 3 7.43 -8.81 1.69
C LEU A 3 6.59 -10.09 1.83
N LEU A 4 6.56 -10.65 3.03
CA LEU A 4 5.66 -11.75 3.36
C LEU A 4 4.38 -11.17 3.92
N LEU A 5 3.26 -11.49 3.27
CA LEU A 5 1.93 -11.05 3.66
C LEU A 5 1.15 -12.24 4.21
N THR A 6 0.20 -11.94 5.10
CA THR A 6 -0.81 -12.94 5.45
C THR A 6 -1.69 -13.22 4.22
N PRO A 7 -2.23 -14.45 4.07
CA PRO A 7 -3.14 -14.75 2.97
C PRO A 7 -4.32 -13.77 2.88
N GLN A 8 -4.86 -13.37 4.02
CA GLN A 8 -6.00 -12.45 4.12
C GLN A 8 -5.66 -11.06 3.60
N LEU A 9 -4.46 -10.55 3.94
CA LEU A 9 -4.03 -9.25 3.43
C LEU A 9 -3.75 -9.30 1.93
N ASN A 10 -3.17 -10.40 1.44
CA ASN A 10 -2.93 -10.57 0.01
C ASN A 10 -4.24 -10.59 -0.80
N GLU A 11 -5.27 -11.28 -0.31
CA GLU A 11 -6.60 -11.28 -0.92
C GLU A 11 -7.22 -9.88 -0.95
N ALA A 12 -7.18 -9.17 0.18
CA ALA A 12 -7.72 -7.82 0.27
C ALA A 12 -7.01 -6.84 -0.68
N LEU A 13 -5.69 -6.94 -0.82
CA LEU A 13 -4.92 -6.13 -1.76
C LEU A 13 -5.24 -6.45 -3.22
N GLY A 14 -5.49 -7.72 -3.54
CA GLY A 14 -5.98 -8.13 -4.86
C GLY A 14 -7.31 -7.47 -5.21
N VAL A 15 -8.30 -7.57 -4.32
CA VAL A 15 -9.61 -6.90 -4.49
C VAL A 15 -9.43 -5.38 -4.65
N TYR A 16 -8.55 -4.78 -3.85
CA TYR A 16 -8.28 -3.35 -3.93
C TYR A 16 -7.68 -2.93 -5.29
N ALA A 17 -6.75 -3.70 -5.84
CA ALA A 17 -6.17 -3.41 -7.15
C ALA A 17 -7.20 -3.52 -8.29
N GLU A 18 -8.11 -4.50 -8.22
CA GLU A 18 -9.23 -4.62 -9.16
C GLU A 18 -10.15 -3.39 -9.13
N LEU A 19 -10.48 -2.90 -7.93
CA LEU A 19 -11.26 -1.67 -7.75
C LEU A 19 -10.52 -0.44 -8.29
N TYR A 20 -9.22 -0.33 -8.00
CA TYR A 20 -8.38 0.75 -8.47
C TYR A 20 -8.32 0.79 -10.01
N ARG A 21 -8.11 -0.37 -10.65
CA ARG A 21 -8.14 -0.50 -12.11
C ARG A 21 -9.47 -0.08 -12.69
N THR A 22 -10.58 -0.47 -12.05
CA THR A 22 -11.93 -0.10 -12.49
C THR A 22 -12.18 1.41 -12.38
N ALA A 23 -11.70 2.05 -11.32
CA ALA A 23 -11.89 3.47 -11.08
C ALA A 23 -11.01 4.37 -11.96
N TYR A 24 -9.78 3.96 -12.27
CA TYR A 24 -8.78 4.81 -12.92
C TYR A 24 -8.29 4.30 -14.28
N GLY A 25 -8.74 3.11 -14.73
CA GLY A 25 -8.46 2.56 -16.06
C GLY A 25 -7.00 2.17 -16.32
N HIS A 26 -6.14 2.21 -15.31
CA HIS A 26 -4.74 1.79 -15.39
C HIS A 26 -4.54 0.46 -14.67
N GLU A 27 -3.81 -0.46 -15.30
CA GLU A 27 -3.29 -1.68 -14.66
C GLU A 27 -2.22 -1.29 -13.64
N ALA A 28 -2.63 -0.71 -12.52
CA ALA A 28 -1.77 -0.59 -11.36
C ALA A 28 -1.68 -1.98 -10.74
N ALA A 29 -0.51 -2.62 -10.85
CA ALA A 29 -0.29 -3.88 -10.17
C ALA A 29 -0.20 -3.64 -8.66
N VAL A 30 -0.62 -4.62 -7.86
CA VAL A 30 -0.51 -4.57 -6.38
C VAL A 30 0.93 -4.21 -5.96
N VAL A 31 1.93 -4.67 -6.71
CA VAL A 31 3.35 -4.41 -6.44
C VAL A 31 3.75 -2.94 -6.55
N ASP A 32 3.02 -2.14 -7.33
CA ASP A 32 3.26 -0.70 -7.48
C ASP A 32 2.45 0.10 -6.45
N LEU A 33 1.26 -0.40 -6.09
CA LEU A 33 0.39 0.24 -5.11
C LEU A 33 0.91 0.09 -3.68
N VAL A 34 1.43 -1.09 -3.31
CA VAL A 34 1.87 -1.38 -1.94
C VAL A 34 2.92 -0.40 -1.42
N PRO A 35 4.01 -0.09 -2.16
CA PRO A 35 4.97 0.93 -1.73
C PRO A 35 4.33 2.30 -1.49
N ALA A 36 3.50 2.78 -2.43
CA ALA A 36 2.83 4.08 -2.31
C ALA A 36 1.84 4.12 -1.12
N MET A 37 1.12 3.03 -0.87
CA MET A 37 0.23 2.89 0.28
C MET A 37 1.00 2.96 1.61
N LEU A 38 2.13 2.25 1.70
CA LEU A 38 2.98 2.27 2.89
C LEU A 38 3.62 3.64 3.13
N GLU A 39 4.10 4.29 2.08
CA GLU A 39 4.63 5.66 2.17
C GLU A 39 3.57 6.64 2.67
N THR A 40 2.36 6.56 2.12
CA THR A 40 1.23 7.39 2.54
C THR A 40 0.84 7.13 3.99
N PHE A 41 0.81 5.85 4.40
CA PHE A 41 0.55 5.46 5.78
C PHE A 41 1.57 6.05 6.75
N LEU A 42 2.87 5.88 6.45
CA LEU A 42 3.95 6.41 7.28
C LEU A 42 3.97 7.95 7.34
N ALA A 43 3.64 8.62 6.23
CA ALA A 43 3.55 10.08 6.17
C ALA A 43 2.39 10.64 7.02
N GLY A 44 1.30 9.87 7.15
CA GLY A 44 0.15 10.22 7.98
C GLY A 44 0.40 10.10 9.49
N ASP A 45 1.36 9.26 9.89
CA ASP A 45 1.71 9.07 11.30
C ASP A 45 2.64 10.18 11.81
N LYS A 46 2.06 11.17 12.48
CA LYS A 46 2.80 12.29 13.09
C LYS A 46 3.77 11.86 14.18
N ALA A 47 3.43 10.81 14.95
CA ALA A 47 4.28 10.30 16.01
C ALA A 47 5.52 9.62 15.41
N PHE A 48 5.32 8.79 14.39
CA PHE A 48 6.40 8.21 13.60
C PHE A 48 7.27 9.31 12.94
N ALA A 49 6.66 10.30 12.29
CA ALA A 49 7.40 11.41 11.68
C ALA A 49 8.22 12.22 12.69
N ALA A 50 7.70 12.41 13.91
CA ALA A 50 8.43 13.06 15.00
C ALA A 50 9.59 12.20 15.52
N ALA A 51 9.41 10.88 15.62
CA ALA A 51 10.46 9.96 16.03
C ALA A 51 11.58 9.85 14.99
N ARG A 52 11.25 9.82 13.69
CA ARG A 52 12.22 9.71 12.58
C ARG A 52 13.10 10.95 12.38
N ARG A 53 12.67 12.11 12.89
CA ARG A 53 13.45 13.36 12.84
C ARG A 53 14.50 13.47 13.95
N LYS A 54 14.43 12.59 14.96
CA LYS A 54 15.45 12.46 16.01
C LYS A 54 16.54 11.51 15.56
#